data_AF-A0AAD4PFL6-F1
#
_entry.id   AF-A0AAD4PFL6-F1
#
_cell.length_a   1.000
_cell.length_b   1.000
_cell.length_c   1.000
_cell.angle_alpha   90.00
_cell.angle_beta   90.00
_cell.angle_gamma   90.00
#
_symmetry.space_group_name_H-M   'P 1'
#
loop_
_entity.id
_entity.type
_entity.pdbx_description
1 polymer ?
#
loop_
_entity_poly.entity_id
_entity_poly.type
_entity_poly.pdbx_seq_one_letter_code
_entity_poly.pdbx_strand_id
1 'polypeptide(L)'
;MATTLWNIHGMKESLWVKWIHTEYLKRRDLWQWKPHNQDSPLIKNLESVRNELLEKNGGCIRATQRLLDRWFKLGEGTSEVYHWMRRKVERKFWQPFMWKTFILQKYSFCMWLELREMLATRDRPTYLGIGQLQRLCGKQLRIRLKLEEETEQS
;
A
#
# COMPACT_ATOMS: atom_id res chain seq x y z
N MET A 1 2.76 -11.87 -4.53
CA MET A 1 3.08 -12.58 -3.28
C MET A 1 2.99 -14.11 -3.41
N ALA A 2 2.13 -14.69 -4.26
CA ALA A 2 2.03 -16.14 -4.43
C ALA A 2 3.23 -16.67 -5.26
N THR A 3 3.61 -15.91 -6.29
CA THR A 3 4.85 -16.12 -7.06
C THR A 3 6.09 -16.14 -6.18
N THR A 4 6.18 -15.23 -5.21
CA THR A 4 7.31 -15.18 -4.28
C THR A 4 7.32 -16.36 -3.32
N LEU A 5 6.15 -16.80 -2.83
CA LEU A 5 6.02 -17.98 -1.98
C LEU A 5 6.52 -19.24 -2.71
N TRP A 6 6.13 -19.43 -3.97
CA TRP A 6 6.59 -20.56 -4.79
C TRP A 6 8.08 -20.47 -5.12
N ASN A 7 8.59 -19.29 -5.44
CA ASN A 7 10.02 -19.11 -5.69
C ASN A 7 10.87 -19.44 -4.45
N ILE A 8 10.36 -19.17 -3.25
CA ILE A 8 11.01 -19.56 -1.99
C ILE A 8 10.94 -21.07 -1.81
N HIS A 9 9.77 -21.70 -2.03
CA HIS A 9 9.61 -23.15 -1.93
C HIS A 9 10.51 -23.92 -2.93
N GLY A 10 10.52 -23.50 -4.19
CA GLY A 10 11.33 -24.11 -5.25
C GLY A 10 12.80 -23.70 -5.23
N MET A 11 13.28 -23.05 -4.15
CA MET A 11 14.66 -22.54 -4.00
C MET A 11 15.21 -21.89 -5.26
N LYS A 12 14.42 -21.00 -5.87
CA LYS A 12 14.86 -20.32 -7.09
C LYS A 12 16.16 -19.58 -6.82
N GLU A 13 17.13 -19.74 -7.71
CA GLU A 13 18.48 -19.15 -7.68
C GLU A 13 18.47 -17.61 -7.82
N SER A 14 17.83 -16.93 -6.88
CA SER A 14 17.84 -15.48 -6.77
C SER A 14 18.44 -15.10 -5.42
N LEU A 15 19.26 -14.04 -5.40
CA LEU A 15 19.93 -13.57 -4.18
C LEU A 15 18.94 -13.31 -3.04
N TRP A 16 17.78 -12.73 -3.35
CA TRP A 16 16.72 -12.48 -2.37
C TRP A 16 16.14 -13.77 -1.77
N VAL A 17 15.90 -14.82 -2.58
CA VAL A 17 15.42 -16.12 -2.07
C VAL A 17 16.50 -16.80 -1.24
N LYS A 18 17.77 -16.78 -1.68
CA LYS A 18 18.89 -17.34 -0.91
C LYS A 18 19.03 -16.64 0.45
N TRP A 19 18.97 -15.32 0.46
CA TRP A 19 19.02 -14.51 1.68
C TRP A 19 17.85 -14.81 2.63
N ILE A 20 16.64 -14.99 2.09
CA ILE A 20 15.49 -15.41 2.90
C ILE A 20 15.74 -16.78 3.56
N HIS A 21 16.28 -17.73 2.80
CA HIS A 21 16.59 -19.07 3.30
C HIS A 21 17.69 -19.07 4.38
N THR A 22 18.68 -18.18 4.28
CA THR A 22 19.75 -18.06 5.27
C THR A 22 19.30 -17.31 6.51
N GLU A 23 18.64 -16.16 6.37
CA GLU A 23 18.29 -15.29 7.50
C GLU A 23 17.02 -15.72 8.23
N TYR A 24 15.92 -15.95 7.49
CA TYR A 24 14.60 -16.19 8.10
C TYR A 24 14.29 -17.66 8.30
N LEU A 25 14.53 -18.48 7.27
CA LEU A 25 14.20 -19.91 7.38
C LEU A 25 15.28 -20.70 8.09
N LYS A 26 16.54 -20.22 8.13
CA LYS A 26 17.67 -20.93 8.74
C LYS A 26 17.74 -22.41 8.30
N ARG A 27 17.55 -22.65 7.00
CA ARG A 27 17.45 -23.99 6.37
C ARG A 27 16.24 -24.85 6.78
N ARG A 28 15.17 -24.26 7.32
CA ARG A 28 13.89 -24.94 7.58
C ARG A 28 12.95 -24.85 6.38
N ASP A 29 11.99 -25.75 6.34
CA ASP A 29 10.94 -25.72 5.33
C ASP A 29 9.96 -24.56 5.54
N LEU A 30 9.57 -23.93 4.42
CA LEU A 30 8.59 -22.84 4.36
C LEU A 30 7.26 -23.15 5.05
N TRP A 31 6.86 -24.43 5.05
CA TRP A 31 5.59 -24.90 5.61
C TRP A 31 5.63 -25.07 7.14
N GLN A 32 6.81 -25.28 7.71
CA GLN A 32 7.00 -25.47 9.16
C GLN A 32 7.54 -24.21 9.85
N TRP A 33 8.05 -23.26 9.06
CA TRP A 33 8.58 -22.01 9.56
C TRP A 33 7.49 -21.10 10.14
N LYS A 34 7.82 -20.34 11.19
CA LYS A 34 6.96 -19.29 11.74
C LYS A 34 7.77 -18.01 11.88
N PRO A 35 7.24 -16.85 11.44
CA PRO A 35 7.92 -15.58 11.59
C PRO A 35 8.02 -15.19 13.06
N HIS A 36 9.09 -14.46 13.38
CA HIS A 36 9.29 -13.84 14.67
C HIS A 36 8.50 -12.54 14.79
N ASN A 37 8.18 -12.12 16.02
CA ASN A 37 7.41 -10.90 16.26
C ASN A 37 8.12 -9.63 15.79
N GLN A 38 9.46 -9.63 15.71
CA GLN A 38 10.24 -8.51 15.21
C GLN A 38 10.46 -8.55 13.68
N ASP A 39 9.98 -9.58 12.99
CA ASP A 39 10.16 -9.69 11.56
C ASP A 39 9.38 -8.62 10.79
N SER A 40 9.88 -8.32 9.59
CA SER A 40 9.26 -7.37 8.66
C SER A 40 7.78 -7.71 8.40
N PRO A 41 6.90 -6.71 8.25
CA PRO A 41 5.51 -6.91 7.86
C PRO A 41 5.36 -7.73 6.58
N LEU A 42 6.32 -7.69 5.66
CA LEU A 42 6.32 -8.49 4.44
C LEU A 42 6.39 -10.00 4.74
N ILE A 43 7.20 -10.38 5.72
CA ILE A 43 7.43 -11.77 6.14
C ILE A 43 6.21 -12.30 6.90
N LYS A 44 5.58 -11.46 7.73
CA LYS A 44 4.29 -11.76 8.36
C LYS A 44 3.15 -11.91 7.33
N ASN A 45 3.13 -11.05 6.31
CA ASN A 45 2.17 -11.19 5.20
C ASN A 45 2.39 -12.48 4.41
N LEU A 46 3.64 -12.94 4.25
CA LEU A 46 3.95 -14.20 3.60
C LEU A 46 3.37 -15.39 4.37
N GLU A 47 3.47 -15.38 5.71
CA GLU A 47 2.80 -16.37 6.56
C GLU A 47 1.27 -16.33 6.39
N SER A 48 0.67 -15.14 6.43
CA SER A 48 -0.78 -14.99 6.30
C SER A 48 -1.29 -15.57 4.97
N VAL A 49 -0.60 -15.30 3.86
CA VAL A 49 -0.94 -15.85 2.53
C VAL A 49 -0.78 -17.37 2.51
N ARG A 50 0.27 -17.91 3.15
CA ARG A 50 0.45 -19.37 3.28
C ARG A 50 -0.69 -20.01 4.06
N ASN A 51 -1.09 -19.40 5.17
CA ASN A 51 -2.15 -19.93 6.03
C ASN A 51 -3.51 -19.87 5.32
N GLU A 52 -3.83 -18.79 4.60
CA GLU A 52 -5.05 -18.68 3.79
C GLU A 52 -5.12 -19.78 2.70
N LEU A 53 -3.97 -20.09 2.07
CA LEU A 53 -3.88 -21.18 1.10
C LEU A 53 -4.11 -22.55 1.74
N LEU A 54 -3.57 -22.77 2.94
CA LEU A 54 -3.79 -24.02 3.67
C LEU A 54 -5.26 -24.18 4.07
N GLU A 55 -5.89 -23.13 4.59
CA GLU A 55 -7.30 -23.14 4.98
C GLU A 55 -8.21 -23.49 3.81
N LYS A 56 -7.99 -22.88 2.64
CA LYS A 56 -8.78 -23.20 1.43
C LYS A 56 -8.64 -24.64 0.95
N ASN A 57 -7.50 -25.26 1.23
CA ASN A 57 -7.21 -26.63 0.82
C ASN A 57 -7.45 -27.65 1.94
N GLY A 58 -8.26 -27.28 2.95
CA GLY A 58 -8.62 -28.17 4.06
C GLY A 58 -7.44 -28.51 4.98
N GLY A 59 -6.44 -27.62 5.08
CA GLY A 59 -5.24 -27.81 5.90
C GLY A 59 -4.20 -28.75 5.30
N CYS A 60 -4.43 -29.28 4.09
CA CYS A 60 -3.52 -30.24 3.47
C CYS A 60 -2.35 -29.54 2.76
N ILE A 61 -1.14 -29.70 3.30
CA ILE A 61 0.10 -29.16 2.73
C ILE A 61 0.33 -29.71 1.30
N ARG A 62 0.11 -31.02 1.10
CA ARG A 62 0.32 -31.66 -0.21
C ARG A 62 -0.65 -31.14 -1.28
N ALA A 63 -1.92 -30.92 -0.92
CA ALA A 63 -2.90 -30.34 -1.85
C ALA A 63 -2.51 -28.90 -2.25
N THR A 64 -2.01 -28.14 -1.28
CA THR A 64 -1.55 -26.76 -1.49
C THR A 64 -0.31 -26.71 -2.38
N GLN A 65 0.67 -27.60 -2.15
CA GLN A 65 1.84 -27.73 -3.01
C GLN A 65 1.45 -28.08 -4.45
N ARG A 66 0.52 -29.02 -4.66
CA ARG A 66 0.02 -29.37 -6.01
C ARG A 66 -0.67 -28.20 -6.71
N LEU A 67 -1.44 -27.39 -5.98
CA LEU A 67 -2.06 -26.20 -6.55
C LEU A 67 -1.02 -25.15 -6.95
N LEU A 68 -0.02 -24.91 -6.11
CA LEU A 68 1.10 -24.02 -6.44
C LEU A 68 1.91 -24.55 -7.64
N ASP A 69 2.19 -25.86 -7.68
CA ASP A 69 2.82 -26.52 -8.83
C ASP A 69 2.03 -26.28 -10.10
N ARG A 70 0.70 -26.48 -10.07
CA ARG A 70 -0.17 -26.23 -11.22
C ARG A 70 -0.11 -24.78 -11.68
N TRP A 71 -0.18 -23.84 -10.74
CA TRP A 71 -0.17 -22.41 -11.03
C TRP A 71 1.15 -21.91 -11.62
N PHE A 72 2.28 -22.45 -11.16
CA PHE A 72 3.60 -21.91 -11.48
C PHE A 72 4.45 -22.76 -12.43
N LYS A 73 4.28 -24.08 -12.46
CA LYS A 73 4.95 -24.94 -13.45
C LYS A 73 4.17 -25.03 -14.75
N LEU A 74 2.85 -25.14 -14.66
CA LEU A 74 1.99 -25.30 -15.84
C LEU A 74 1.54 -23.96 -16.43
N GLY A 75 1.68 -22.86 -15.67
CA GLY A 75 1.23 -21.52 -16.07
C GLY A 75 -0.30 -21.35 -16.10
N GLU A 76 -1.04 -22.43 -15.83
CA GLU A 76 -2.49 -22.43 -15.76
C GLU A 76 -2.98 -21.68 -14.52
N GLY A 77 -3.84 -20.67 -14.72
CA GLY A 77 -4.49 -19.98 -13.61
C GLY A 77 -3.71 -18.81 -13.04
N THR A 78 -2.69 -18.28 -13.72
CA THR A 78 -2.03 -17.01 -13.31
C THR A 78 -3.02 -15.86 -13.13
N SER A 79 -4.06 -15.78 -13.98
CA SER A 79 -5.16 -14.82 -13.83
C SER A 79 -6.01 -15.11 -12.59
N GLU A 80 -6.37 -16.38 -12.36
CA GLU A 80 -7.19 -16.81 -11.22
C GLU A 80 -6.48 -16.58 -9.88
N VAL A 81 -5.18 -16.90 -9.84
CA VAL A 81 -4.28 -16.61 -8.71
C VAL A 81 -4.15 -15.12 -8.47
N TYR A 82 -4.03 -14.32 -9.54
CA TYR A 82 -3.98 -12.88 -9.41
C TYR A 82 -5.28 -12.31 -8.85
N HIS A 83 -6.43 -12.76 -9.34
CA HIS A 83 -7.75 -12.37 -8.83
C HIS A 83 -7.98 -12.81 -7.39
N TRP A 84 -7.49 -14.00 -7.01
CA TRP A 84 -7.53 -14.48 -5.64
C TRP A 84 -6.65 -13.64 -4.71
N MET A 85 -5.40 -13.40 -5.11
CA MET A 85 -4.42 -12.68 -4.30
C MET A 85 -4.74 -11.19 -4.17
N ARG A 86 -5.43 -10.62 -5.16
CA ARG A 86 -5.85 -9.23 -5.10
C ARG A 86 -6.91 -9.12 -4.01
N ARG A 87 -6.53 -8.56 -2.86
CA ARG A 87 -7.50 -8.06 -1.88
C ARG A 87 -8.53 -7.25 -2.66
N LYS A 88 -9.81 -7.63 -2.55
CA LYS A 88 -10.92 -6.86 -3.08
C LYS A 88 -11.00 -5.57 -2.28
N VAL A 89 -10.12 -4.61 -2.61
CA VAL A 89 -10.24 -3.26 -2.10
C VAL A 89 -11.51 -2.74 -2.70
N GLU A 90 -12.51 -2.48 -1.86
CA GLU A 90 -13.73 -1.82 -2.28
C GLU A 90 -13.33 -0.59 -3.09
N ARG A 91 -13.79 -0.55 -4.35
CA ARG A 91 -13.50 0.57 -5.24
C ARG A 91 -14.11 1.79 -4.58
N LYS A 92 -13.27 2.62 -3.98
CA LYS A 92 -13.77 3.85 -3.38
C LYS A 92 -14.39 4.70 -4.49
N PHE A 93 -15.52 5.32 -4.20
CA PHE A 93 -16.32 6.06 -5.20
C PHE A 93 -15.52 7.13 -5.96
N TRP A 94 -14.43 7.63 -5.39
CA TRP A 94 -13.55 8.65 -5.96
C TRP A 94 -12.42 8.09 -6.84
N GLN A 95 -12.12 6.78 -6.78
CA GLN A 95 -11.07 6.20 -7.64
C GLN A 95 -11.37 6.36 -9.14
N PRO A 96 -12.59 6.10 -9.65
CA PRO A 96 -12.90 6.32 -11.06
C PRO A 96 -12.84 7.79 -11.47
N PHE A 97 -13.04 8.70 -10.51
CA PHE A 97 -13.02 10.15 -10.77
C PHE A 97 -11.59 10.67 -10.92
N MET A 98 -10.68 10.29 -10.00
CA MET A 98 -9.33 10.86 -10.01
C MET A 98 -8.45 10.41 -11.16
N TRP A 99 -8.68 9.21 -11.68
CA TRP A 99 -7.83 8.60 -12.71
C TRP A 99 -8.39 8.77 -14.13
N LYS A 100 -9.34 9.70 -14.34
CA LYS A 100 -9.76 10.09 -15.70
C LYS A 100 -8.64 10.88 -16.37
N THR A 101 -8.33 10.52 -17.62
CA THR A 101 -7.26 11.10 -18.45
C THR A 101 -7.39 12.61 -18.66
N PHE A 102 -8.58 13.17 -18.48
CA PHE A 102 -8.88 14.58 -18.69
C PHE A 102 -8.42 15.49 -17.54
N ILE A 103 -8.14 14.93 -16.35
CA ILE A 103 -7.70 15.72 -15.21
C ILE A 103 -6.17 15.82 -15.27
N LEU A 104 -5.64 17.05 -15.36
CA LEU A 104 -4.21 17.30 -15.23
C LEU A 104 -3.72 16.70 -13.89
N GLN A 105 -2.64 15.91 -13.93
CA GLN A 105 -2.10 15.15 -12.79
C GLN A 105 -1.96 15.99 -11.50
N LYS A 106 -1.63 17.29 -11.64
CA LYS A 106 -1.53 18.23 -10.51
C LYS A 106 -2.86 18.39 -9.74
N TYR A 107 -4.01 18.39 -10.41
CA TYR A 107 -5.31 18.52 -9.77
C TYR A 107 -5.83 17.20 -9.20
N SER A 108 -5.59 16.07 -9.86
CA SER A 108 -5.91 14.74 -9.31
C SER A 108 -5.16 14.49 -8.00
N PHE A 109 -3.91 14.94 -7.92
CA PHE A 109 -3.10 14.82 -6.71
C PHE A 109 -3.62 15.71 -5.57
N CYS A 110 -3.96 16.98 -5.84
CA CYS A 110 -4.56 17.85 -4.83
C CYS A 110 -5.91 17.31 -4.33
N MET A 111 -6.80 16.88 -5.24
CA MET A 111 -8.07 16.24 -4.86
C MET A 111 -7.85 14.96 -4.03
N TRP A 112 -6.84 14.14 -4.36
CA TRP A 112 -6.51 12.94 -3.60
C TRP A 112 -6.13 13.27 -2.15
N LEU A 113 -5.34 14.33 -1.95
CA LEU A 113 -4.94 14.81 -0.64
C LEU A 113 -6.12 15.38 0.14
N GLU A 114 -7.01 16.13 -0.51
CA GLU A 114 -8.24 16.66 0.09
C GLU A 114 -9.18 15.53 0.56
N LEU A 115 -9.40 14.52 -0.30
CA LEU A 115 -10.24 13.35 0.01
C LEU A 115 -9.64 12.45 1.10
N ARG A 116 -8.33 12.54 1.34
CA ARG A 116 -7.65 11.86 2.46
C ARG A 116 -7.52 12.73 3.70
N GLU A 117 -8.02 13.96 3.67
CA GLU A 117 -7.86 14.96 4.73
C GLU A 117 -6.39 15.22 5.10
N MET A 118 -5.47 14.91 4.18
CA MET A 118 -4.03 15.12 4.32
C MET A 118 -3.60 16.48 3.77
N LEU A 119 -4.52 17.23 3.15
CA LEU A 119 -4.25 18.60 2.74
C LEU A 119 -4.22 19.48 4.00
N ALA A 120 -3.06 20.08 4.28
CA ALA A 120 -2.88 21.05 5.35
C ALA A 120 -3.52 22.40 4.96
N THR A 121 -4.84 22.41 4.83
CA THR A 121 -5.62 23.65 4.71
C THR A 121 -5.71 24.28 6.10
N ARG A 122 -5.58 25.61 6.16
CA ARG A 122 -5.47 26.44 7.39
C ARG A 122 -6.50 26.15 8.49
N ASP A 123 -7.61 25.50 8.13
CA ASP A 123 -8.76 25.23 9.01
C ASP A 123 -8.81 23.81 9.60
N ARG A 124 -7.83 22.92 9.33
CA ARG A 124 -7.82 21.54 9.87
C ARG A 124 -6.52 21.20 10.61
N PRO A 125 -6.40 21.56 11.90
CA PRO A 125 -5.18 21.30 12.70
C PRO A 125 -4.98 19.84 13.13
N THR A 126 -5.99 18.97 12.95
CA THR A 126 -6.01 17.62 13.52
C THR A 126 -4.90 16.70 12.97
N TYR A 127 -4.44 16.91 11.74
CA TYR A 127 -3.41 16.04 11.13
C TYR A 127 -1.98 16.37 11.59
N LEU A 128 -1.70 17.61 12.02
CA LEU A 128 -0.34 18.00 12.42
C LEU A 128 0.03 17.54 13.84
N GLY A 129 -0.91 17.05 14.66
CA GLY A 129 -0.63 16.73 16.06
C GLY A 129 -0.15 17.94 16.89
N ILE A 130 -0.25 19.14 16.33
CA ILE A 130 0.11 20.39 16.99
C ILE A 130 -1.11 20.83 17.78
N GLY A 131 -1.14 20.44 19.06
CA GLY A 131 -2.00 21.08 20.03
C GLY A 131 -1.80 22.60 19.94
N GLN A 132 -2.91 23.32 19.77
CA GLN A 132 -3.06 24.78 19.85
C GLN A 132 -1.77 25.57 20.10
N LEU A 133 -0.90 25.69 19.10
CA LEU A 133 0.11 26.76 19.11
C LEU A 133 -0.54 28.00 18.52
N GLN A 134 -1.24 28.70 19.40
CA GLN A 134 -1.22 30.16 19.39
C GLN A 134 0.24 30.58 19.16
N ARG A 135 0.49 31.22 18.00
CA ARG A 135 1.73 31.87 17.51
C ARG A 135 2.17 31.34 16.13
N LEU A 136 1.35 31.57 15.11
CA LEU A 136 1.93 32.17 13.90
C LEU A 136 1.71 33.67 14.04
N CYS A 137 2.76 34.31 14.55
CA CYS A 137 2.82 35.71 14.94
C CYS A 137 2.36 36.63 13.80
N GLY A 138 1.68 37.71 14.19
CA GLY A 138 1.00 38.66 13.33
C GLY A 138 1.88 39.25 12.24
N LYS A 139 1.28 39.41 11.07
CA LYS A 139 0.94 40.75 10.54
C LYS A 139 -0.16 40.62 9.50
N GLN A 140 -1.30 41.21 9.86
CA GLN A 140 -2.45 41.46 9.00
C GLN A 140 -2.02 42.21 7.73
N LEU A 141 -2.44 41.66 6.59
CA LEU A 141 -3.22 42.29 5.52
C LEU A 141 -3.05 43.80 5.23
N ARG A 142 -3.10 44.10 3.93
CA ARG A 142 -3.79 45.27 3.35
C ARG A 142 -2.94 46.55 3.21
N ILE A 143 -1.96 46.52 2.30
CA ILE A 143 -1.46 47.73 1.62
C ILE A 143 -1.35 47.42 0.12
N ARG A 144 -2.49 47.31 -0.57
CA ARG A 144 -2.51 47.39 -2.05
C ARG A 144 -3.88 47.75 -2.67
N LEU A 145 -4.79 48.30 -1.86
CA LEU A 145 -6.10 48.79 -2.35
C LEU A 145 -6.42 50.20 -1.83
N LYS A 146 -5.42 50.97 -1.37
CA LYS A 146 -5.61 52.36 -0.94
C LYS A 146 -4.96 53.39 -1.86
N LEU A 147 -4.45 52.97 -3.02
CA LEU A 147 -3.81 53.85 -4.00
C LEU A 147 -4.70 54.13 -5.24
N GLU A 148 -5.91 53.56 -5.31
CA GLU A 148 -6.86 53.86 -6.41
C GLU A 148 -8.05 54.72 -5.97
N GLU A 149 -8.25 54.98 -4.67
CA GLU A 149 -9.37 55.83 -4.18
C GLU A 149 -8.98 57.29 -3.91
N GLU A 150 -7.69 57.65 -3.91
CA GLU A 150 -7.25 59.04 -3.62
C GLU A 150 -6.84 59.85 -4.87
N THR A 151 -7.07 59.35 -6.09
CA THR A 151 -6.82 60.12 -7.34
C THR A 151 -8.08 60.62 -8.05
N GLU A 152 -9.29 60.45 -7.49
CA GLU A 152 -10.54 60.99 -8.06
C GLU A 152 -11.21 62.10 -7.23
N GLN A 153 -10.59 62.55 -6.13
CA GLN A 153 -11.08 63.70 -5.36
C GLN A 153 -9.93 64.57 -4.81
N SER A 154 -9.18 65.24 -5.70
CA SER A 154 -8.73 66.63 -5.48
C SER A 154 -8.14 67.25 -6.74
#